data_AF-A0A1F9LJ91-F1
#
_entry.id   AF-A0A1F9LJ91-F1
#
_cell.length_a   1.000
_cell.length_b   1.000
_cell.length_c   1.000
_cell.angle_alpha   90.00
_cell.angle_beta   90.00
_cell.angle_gamma   90.00
#
_symmetry.space_group_name_H-M   'P 1'
#
loop_
_entity.id
_entity.type
_entity.pdbx_description
1 polymer ?
#
loop_
_entity_poly.entity_id
_entity_poly.type
_entity_poly.pdbx_seq_one_letter_code
_entity_poly.pdbx_strand_id
1 'polypeptide(L)'
;MPRPRERHLLASLFLLVALADCSETSVPVDEEPSTAIVSPITPTRPTLPGPTEASDPDSDDPLMPVPADNSPEEDPSNQQNPGTEPPEPTNDTTLPPLNERVLLLVDTADHAALETSLETYRQDVLSRYPAVELTLRHDGDFLRHTAAQLRDVLLEEYREPGLRGVILVGAFPFRLWEQGPLDQRQTGLNPLYYEDLDGFWKDVDGNGIDDFHGEGPSEGPELFVAWLPAPASTRIEALTAFFAKTHDYATGQLAFRKRGLLAATAAAPTSVLDDYRAALTALYGSSLDLLTATSAVTLTTYQEGLAKRYESAVLHPDDDTLAYLRHDLGDSNLYATALRSLDGGSIVTILAGGLAGGLHKTTTTTVAASYLFGTSITQAVLASTLPTPLVGGVQVLEELGTGTYLGQAWQETFSDFLRQDNLLRRYGADFDRTTWLPGSILLGDPFTTLQR
;
A
#
# COMPACT_ATOMS: atom_id res chain seq x y z
N MET A 1 -3.75 -76.83 -8.38
CA MET A 1 -2.43 -76.44 -8.93
C MET A 1 -2.65 -75.66 -10.22
N PRO A 2 -1.82 -74.66 -10.56
CA PRO A 2 -1.27 -73.55 -9.77
C PRO A 2 -1.64 -72.17 -10.41
N ARG A 3 -2.09 -71.18 -9.62
CA ARG A 3 -1.39 -69.99 -9.08
C ARG A 3 -1.56 -68.68 -9.89
N PRO A 4 -1.55 -67.51 -9.21
CA PRO A 4 -2.02 -66.21 -9.70
C PRO A 4 -0.87 -65.21 -9.97
N ARG A 5 -1.19 -64.04 -10.55
CA ARG A 5 -0.35 -62.82 -10.54
C ARG A 5 -1.22 -61.71 -9.91
N GLU A 6 -1.00 -61.16 -8.70
CA GLU A 6 0.10 -60.28 -8.21
C GLU A 6 0.34 -59.08 -9.17
N ARG A 7 0.26 -57.79 -8.78
CA ARG A 7 0.55 -57.12 -7.48
C ARG A 7 -0.20 -55.78 -7.28
N HIS A 8 -0.46 -55.47 -6.01
CA HIS A 8 -0.63 -54.13 -5.41
C HIS A 8 0.73 -53.62 -4.84
N LEU A 9 0.89 -52.29 -4.68
CA LEU A 9 1.75 -51.56 -3.71
C LEU A 9 1.41 -50.05 -3.86
N LEU A 10 0.86 -49.27 -2.90
CA LEU A 10 1.31 -48.85 -1.54
C LEU A 10 2.74 -48.30 -1.56
N ALA A 11 3.03 -47.01 -1.33
CA ALA A 11 2.86 -46.14 -0.14
C ALA A 11 4.24 -45.88 0.54
N SER A 12 4.55 -44.58 0.68
CA SER A 12 5.23 -43.88 1.79
C SER A 12 6.64 -44.27 2.29
N LEU A 13 7.43 -43.20 2.47
CA LEU A 13 8.30 -42.84 3.64
C LEU A 13 9.83 -43.09 3.61
N PHE A 14 10.53 -42.19 4.32
CA PHE A 14 11.98 -41.98 4.62
C PHE A 14 12.72 -41.05 3.65
N LEU A 15 13.13 -39.81 3.95
CA LEU A 15 13.65 -39.08 5.14
C LEU A 15 15.09 -39.45 5.59
N LEU A 16 16.01 -38.50 5.30
CA LEU A 16 17.11 -37.94 6.12
C LEU A 16 18.60 -38.42 5.98
N VAL A 17 19.48 -37.38 5.89
CA VAL A 17 20.92 -37.25 6.28
C VAL A 17 21.98 -37.81 5.30
N ALA A 18 23.12 -37.18 4.94
CA ALA A 18 23.93 -35.97 5.29
C ALA A 18 24.74 -35.56 4.03
N LEU A 19 25.01 -34.28 3.73
CA LEU A 19 26.09 -33.39 4.20
C LEU A 19 27.56 -33.87 4.01
N ALA A 20 28.37 -32.91 3.54
CA ALA A 20 29.82 -32.90 3.22
C ALA A 20 30.19 -33.49 1.84
N ASP A 21 31.02 -32.86 1.00
CA ASP A 21 32.20 -32.08 1.34
C ASP A 21 32.58 -31.08 0.23
N CYS A 22 33.18 -29.97 0.66
CA CYS A 22 33.77 -28.95 -0.20
C CYS A 22 35.08 -29.47 -0.78
N SER A 23 35.33 -29.23 -2.06
CA SER A 23 36.71 -29.10 -2.56
C SER A 23 36.77 -28.14 -3.73
N GLU A 24 37.39 -27.00 -3.48
CA GLU A 24 37.89 -26.03 -4.44
C GLU A 24 38.79 -26.74 -5.46
N THR A 25 38.53 -26.51 -6.75
CA THR A 25 39.56 -26.62 -7.78
C THR A 25 39.53 -25.38 -8.65
N SER A 26 40.54 -24.53 -8.43
CA SER A 26 40.94 -23.41 -9.27
C SER A 26 41.32 -23.91 -10.68
N VAL A 27 40.65 -23.40 -11.70
CA VAL A 27 41.03 -23.56 -13.11
C VAL A 27 41.58 -22.21 -13.59
N PRO A 28 42.72 -22.17 -14.31
CA PRO A 28 43.37 -20.93 -14.69
C PRO A 28 42.61 -20.24 -15.83
N VAL A 29 42.49 -18.92 -15.70
CA VAL A 29 42.01 -18.01 -16.73
C VAL A 29 43.19 -17.67 -17.64
N ASP A 30 43.10 -18.07 -18.90
CA ASP A 30 43.85 -17.44 -19.99
C ASP A 30 43.00 -17.45 -21.28
N GLU A 31 43.23 -16.40 -22.06
CA GLU A 31 42.78 -16.09 -23.42
C GLU A 31 41.52 -15.20 -23.59
N GLU A 32 41.82 -13.93 -23.91
CA GLU A 32 40.95 -12.95 -24.56
C GLU A 32 40.44 -13.45 -25.93
N PRO A 33 39.21 -13.07 -26.31
CA PRO A 33 38.87 -12.92 -27.72
C PRO A 33 38.50 -11.46 -28.06
N SER A 34 39.40 -10.85 -28.85
CA SER A 34 39.14 -10.08 -30.07
C SER A 34 37.79 -9.36 -30.18
N THR A 35 37.84 -8.03 -30.09
CA THR A 35 36.80 -7.08 -30.46
C THR A 35 36.51 -7.11 -31.97
N ALA A 36 35.37 -7.68 -32.36
CA ALA A 36 34.77 -7.45 -33.68
C ALA A 36 33.70 -6.35 -33.57
N ILE A 37 33.95 -5.23 -34.25
CA ILE A 37 33.03 -4.10 -34.40
C ILE A 37 31.95 -4.50 -35.40
N VAL A 38 30.72 -4.66 -34.92
CA VAL A 38 29.51 -4.79 -35.76
C VAL A 38 28.75 -3.47 -35.72
N SER A 39 28.66 -2.81 -36.88
CA SER A 39 27.89 -1.58 -37.07
C SER A 39 26.39 -1.80 -36.80
N PRO A 40 25.66 -0.85 -36.18
CA PRO A 40 24.24 -0.98 -35.94
C PRO A 40 23.43 -0.84 -37.24
N ILE A 41 22.55 -1.81 -37.48
CA ILE A 41 21.51 -1.76 -38.50
C ILE A 41 20.36 -0.93 -37.93
N THR A 42 20.06 0.20 -38.57
CA THR A 42 18.90 1.05 -38.26
C THR A 42 17.62 0.38 -38.77
N PRO A 43 16.62 0.07 -37.92
CA PRO A 43 15.33 -0.39 -38.40
C PRO A 43 14.49 0.80 -38.87
N THR A 44 14.10 0.79 -40.15
CA THR A 44 13.13 1.71 -40.74
C THR A 44 11.72 1.41 -40.20
N ARG A 45 11.12 2.41 -39.55
CA ARG A 45 9.73 2.37 -39.05
C ARG A 45 8.75 2.43 -40.23
N PRO A 46 7.73 1.55 -40.31
CA PRO A 46 6.67 1.68 -41.31
C PRO A 46 5.76 2.85 -40.96
N THR A 47 5.49 3.70 -41.95
CA THR A 47 4.49 4.76 -41.89
C THR A 47 3.08 4.15 -41.93
N LEU A 48 2.27 4.46 -40.91
CA LEU A 48 0.83 4.16 -40.89
C LEU A 48 0.07 5.18 -41.76
N PRO A 49 -1.00 4.78 -42.47
CA PRO A 49 -1.86 5.70 -43.20
C PRO A 49 -2.72 6.53 -42.24
N GLY A 50 -2.90 7.80 -42.58
CA GLY A 50 -3.68 8.77 -41.79
C GLY A 50 -5.18 8.46 -41.76
N PRO A 51 -5.90 9.02 -40.78
CA PRO A 51 -7.31 8.74 -40.58
C PRO A 51 -8.17 9.43 -41.65
N THR A 52 -9.11 8.67 -42.19
CA THR A 52 -10.20 9.12 -43.06
C THR A 52 -11.26 9.82 -42.22
N GLU A 53 -11.64 11.04 -42.60
CA GLU A 53 -12.78 11.78 -42.08
C GLU A 53 -14.07 10.97 -42.28
N ALA A 54 -14.82 10.75 -41.20
CA ALA A 54 -16.18 10.25 -41.24
C ALA A 54 -17.11 11.33 -40.68
N SER A 55 -18.11 11.64 -41.49
CA SER A 55 -19.13 12.66 -41.33
C SER A 55 -20.18 12.26 -40.28
N ASP A 56 -20.54 13.21 -39.41
CA ASP A 56 -21.72 13.16 -38.56
C ASP A 56 -23.01 13.13 -39.40
N PRO A 57 -24.03 12.40 -38.92
CA PRO A 57 -25.40 12.81 -39.10
C PRO A 57 -26.12 13.02 -37.77
N ASP A 58 -26.79 14.17 -37.72
CA ASP A 58 -27.89 14.56 -36.83
C ASP A 58 -28.78 13.40 -36.38
N SER A 59 -29.12 13.38 -35.09
CA SER A 59 -30.47 12.96 -34.69
C SER A 59 -30.92 13.67 -33.42
N ASP A 60 -32.06 14.35 -33.60
CA ASP A 60 -32.91 14.98 -32.60
C ASP A 60 -33.29 14.03 -31.47
N ASP A 61 -33.20 14.52 -30.22
CA ASP A 61 -33.81 13.87 -29.06
C ASP A 61 -34.89 14.79 -28.44
N PRO A 62 -36.10 14.27 -28.15
CA PRO A 62 -37.23 15.07 -27.70
C PRO A 62 -37.23 15.33 -26.19
N LEU A 63 -37.63 16.56 -25.85
CA LEU A 63 -37.87 17.07 -24.50
C LEU A 63 -38.86 16.19 -23.70
N MET A 64 -38.42 15.74 -22.52
CA MET A 64 -39.27 15.14 -21.49
C MET A 64 -39.78 16.21 -20.48
N PRO A 65 -40.99 16.05 -19.92
CA PRO A 65 -41.66 17.08 -19.14
C PRO A 65 -41.20 17.12 -17.68
N VAL A 66 -41.12 18.34 -17.15
CA VAL A 66 -40.86 18.68 -15.74
C VAL A 66 -42.09 18.35 -14.89
N PRO A 67 -41.97 17.62 -13.76
CA PRO A 67 -43.04 17.54 -12.76
C PRO A 67 -42.95 18.68 -11.75
N ALA A 68 -44.14 19.09 -11.30
CA ALA A 68 -44.43 20.26 -10.52
C ALA A 68 -43.98 20.21 -9.04
N ASP A 69 -43.57 21.39 -8.60
CA ASP A 69 -43.72 22.02 -7.28
C ASP A 69 -44.61 21.28 -6.26
N ASN A 70 -44.00 20.83 -5.16
CA ASN A 70 -44.67 20.43 -3.92
C ASN A 70 -44.09 21.26 -2.76
N SER A 71 -44.84 22.28 -2.37
CA SER A 71 -44.64 23.01 -1.12
C SER A 71 -45.03 22.13 0.08
N PRO A 72 -44.31 22.16 1.23
CA PRO A 72 -44.74 21.44 2.42
C PRO A 72 -45.76 22.25 3.24
N GLU A 73 -46.85 21.58 3.61
CA GLU A 73 -47.82 22.03 4.61
C GLU A 73 -47.20 22.03 6.01
N GLU A 74 -47.32 23.16 6.72
CA GLU A 74 -46.96 23.30 8.14
C GLU A 74 -48.03 22.63 9.03
N ASP A 75 -47.60 21.71 9.90
CA ASP A 75 -48.42 21.12 10.98
C ASP A 75 -48.28 21.97 12.26
N PRO A 76 -49.34 22.64 12.74
CA PRO A 76 -49.30 23.43 13.96
C PRO A 76 -49.88 22.63 15.12
N SER A 77 -49.12 21.69 15.69
CA SER A 77 -49.52 21.03 16.92
C SER A 77 -48.36 20.54 17.80
N ASN A 78 -47.71 21.46 18.53
CA ASN A 78 -47.03 21.02 19.76
C ASN A 78 -47.07 22.11 20.85
N GLN A 79 -48.05 21.98 21.74
CA GLN A 79 -48.17 22.77 22.97
C GLN A 79 -47.24 22.20 24.04
N GLN A 80 -46.37 23.07 24.56
CA GLN A 80 -45.46 22.80 25.68
C GLN A 80 -46.24 22.56 26.99
N ASN A 81 -45.86 21.50 27.70
CA ASN A 81 -46.21 21.25 29.09
C ASN A 81 -44.96 21.46 29.97
N PRO A 82 -44.98 22.30 31.02
CA PRO A 82 -43.85 22.49 31.90
C PRO A 82 -43.94 21.57 33.13
N GLY A 83 -42.83 20.90 33.46
CA GLY A 83 -42.58 20.44 34.82
C GLY A 83 -42.41 18.93 34.99
N THR A 84 -41.18 18.45 34.83
CA THR A 84 -40.37 17.78 35.88
C THR A 84 -39.05 17.41 35.21
N GLU A 85 -37.96 18.13 35.52
CA GLU A 85 -36.63 17.76 35.03
C GLU A 85 -36.23 16.41 35.64
N PRO A 86 -35.94 15.39 34.82
CA PRO A 86 -35.29 14.17 35.29
C PRO A 86 -33.90 14.53 35.84
N PRO A 87 -33.40 13.83 36.88
CA PRO A 87 -32.05 14.04 37.35
C PRO A 87 -31.06 13.86 36.19
N GLU A 88 -30.18 14.84 36.01
CA GLU A 88 -29.11 14.79 35.02
C GLU A 88 -28.35 13.47 35.16
N PRO A 89 -28.19 12.67 34.08
CA PRO A 89 -27.30 11.53 34.12
C PRO A 89 -25.89 12.06 34.37
N THR A 90 -25.37 11.78 35.57
CA THR A 90 -23.96 11.99 35.88
C THR A 90 -23.14 11.03 35.02
N ASN A 91 -22.77 11.48 33.82
CA ASN A 91 -21.81 10.84 32.93
C ASN A 91 -20.38 10.98 33.52
N ASP A 92 -20.15 10.39 34.69
CA ASP A 92 -18.81 10.16 35.21
C ASP A 92 -18.52 8.67 35.24
N THR A 93 -18.51 8.09 34.04
CA THR A 93 -17.76 6.88 33.73
C THR A 93 -16.65 7.27 32.77
N THR A 94 -15.66 8.00 33.28
CA THR A 94 -14.36 8.08 32.63
C THR A 94 -13.69 6.71 32.77
N LEU A 95 -14.14 5.77 31.94
CA LEU A 95 -13.32 4.59 31.66
C LEU A 95 -11.94 5.12 31.27
N PRO A 96 -10.84 4.55 31.81
CA PRO A 96 -9.52 4.93 31.36
C PRO A 96 -9.51 4.86 29.83
N PRO A 97 -8.90 5.83 29.13
CA PRO A 97 -8.84 5.80 27.67
C PRO A 97 -8.32 4.42 27.28
N LEU A 98 -9.11 3.71 26.46
CA LEU A 98 -8.74 2.38 26.01
C LEU A 98 -7.39 2.52 25.31
N ASN A 99 -6.36 1.88 25.84
CA ASN A 99 -5.05 1.88 25.20
C ASN A 99 -5.23 1.36 23.77
N GLU A 100 -4.63 2.07 22.83
CA GLU A 100 -4.67 1.66 21.44
C GLU A 100 -3.78 0.43 21.27
N ARG A 101 -4.34 -0.68 20.81
CA ARG A 101 -3.59 -1.91 20.60
C ARG A 101 -3.24 -2.09 19.13
N VAL A 102 -1.98 -2.37 18.86
CA VAL A 102 -1.48 -2.73 17.54
C VAL A 102 -0.86 -4.12 17.61
N LEU A 103 -1.22 -4.98 16.67
CA LEU A 103 -0.70 -6.34 16.58
C LEU A 103 0.51 -6.38 15.65
N LEU A 104 1.65 -6.86 16.14
CA LEU A 104 2.81 -7.22 15.34
C LEU A 104 2.76 -8.72 15.04
N LEU A 105 2.38 -9.08 13.82
CA LEU A 105 2.20 -10.48 13.40
C LEU A 105 3.43 -10.96 12.64
N VAL A 106 4.10 -11.98 13.17
CA VAL A 106 5.34 -12.54 12.61
C VAL A 106 5.19 -14.04 12.48
N ASP A 107 5.70 -14.63 11.40
CA ASP A 107 5.73 -16.08 11.26
C ASP A 107 6.66 -16.75 12.26
N THR A 108 6.27 -17.92 12.78
CA THR A 108 7.11 -18.70 13.71
C THR A 108 8.50 -18.99 13.14
N ALA A 109 8.61 -19.24 11.83
CA ALA A 109 9.87 -19.56 11.18
C ALA A 109 10.84 -18.37 11.13
N ASP A 110 10.32 -17.14 11.15
CA ASP A 110 11.12 -15.92 11.07
C ASP A 110 11.41 -15.32 12.46
N HIS A 111 10.52 -15.53 13.43
CA HIS A 111 10.61 -14.92 14.76
C HIS A 111 11.97 -15.17 15.45
N ALA A 112 12.45 -16.42 15.46
CA ALA A 112 13.71 -16.76 16.16
C ALA A 112 14.92 -15.97 15.62
N ALA A 113 14.92 -15.63 14.32
CA ALA A 113 16.01 -14.86 13.72
C ALA A 113 15.83 -13.34 13.89
N LEU A 114 14.62 -12.89 14.21
CA LEU A 114 14.25 -11.47 14.32
C LEU A 114 13.99 -11.01 15.75
N GLU A 115 14.00 -11.91 16.75
CA GLU A 115 13.62 -11.63 18.14
C GLU A 115 14.24 -10.33 18.70
N THR A 116 15.56 -10.16 18.53
CA THR A 116 16.26 -8.94 19.00
C THR A 116 15.78 -7.69 18.28
N SER A 117 15.61 -7.76 16.96
CA SER A 117 15.14 -6.62 16.14
C SER A 117 13.70 -6.24 16.48
N LEU A 118 12.82 -7.23 16.69
CA LEU A 118 11.42 -7.04 17.04
C LEU A 118 11.26 -6.43 18.44
N GLU A 119 12.02 -6.91 19.42
CA GLU A 119 11.98 -6.36 20.78
C GLU A 119 12.55 -4.93 20.83
N THR A 120 13.61 -4.65 20.06
CA THR A 120 14.13 -3.28 19.90
C THR A 120 13.07 -2.36 19.30
N TYR A 121 12.46 -2.77 18.18
CA TYR A 121 11.37 -2.02 17.55
C TYR A 121 10.20 -1.78 18.52
N ARG A 122 9.83 -2.80 19.31
CA ARG A 122 8.78 -2.67 20.31
C ARG A 122 9.11 -1.64 21.38
N GLN A 123 10.33 -1.66 21.91
CA GLN A 123 10.79 -0.67 22.89
C GLN A 123 10.80 0.74 22.30
N ASP A 124 11.26 0.88 21.06
CA ASP A 124 11.26 2.15 20.34
C ASP A 124 9.83 2.72 20.19
N VAL A 125 8.86 1.89 19.78
CA VAL A 125 7.45 2.29 19.66
C VAL A 125 6.88 2.70 21.02
N LEU A 126 7.02 1.86 22.05
CA LEU A 126 6.46 2.12 23.38
C LEU A 126 7.10 3.35 24.06
N SER A 127 8.36 3.65 23.75
CA SER A 127 9.03 4.86 24.24
C SER A 127 8.46 6.14 23.62
N ARG A 128 8.06 6.10 22.34
CA ARG A 128 7.50 7.24 21.60
C ARG A 128 5.99 7.38 21.82
N TYR A 129 5.27 6.28 21.99
CA TYR A 129 3.82 6.22 22.13
C TYR A 129 3.40 5.40 23.36
N PRO A 130 3.51 5.95 24.59
CA PRO A 130 3.21 5.20 25.82
C PRO A 130 1.74 4.75 25.97
N ALA A 131 0.82 5.32 25.19
CA ALA A 131 -0.59 4.94 25.15
C ALA A 131 -0.88 3.77 24.18
N VAL A 132 0.09 3.37 23.37
CA VAL A 132 -0.01 2.24 22.46
C VAL A 132 0.44 0.97 23.18
N GLU A 133 -0.33 -0.11 23.01
CA GLU A 133 0.05 -1.47 23.33
C GLU A 133 0.44 -2.20 22.05
N LEU A 134 1.75 -2.44 21.87
CA LEU A 134 2.24 -3.25 20.75
C LEU A 134 2.40 -4.71 21.19
N THR A 135 1.49 -5.57 20.70
CA THR A 135 1.43 -7.01 21.03
C THR A 135 2.09 -7.82 19.93
N LEU A 136 3.03 -8.71 20.28
CA LEU A 136 3.71 -9.60 19.33
C LEU A 136 3.01 -10.97 19.31
N ARG A 137 2.56 -11.42 18.13
CA ARG A 137 2.05 -12.77 17.91
C ARG A 137 2.93 -13.50 16.90
N HIS A 138 3.46 -14.66 17.32
CA HIS A 138 4.45 -15.43 16.55
C HIS A 138 4.30 -16.96 16.69
N ASP A 139 3.14 -17.42 17.15
CA ASP A 139 2.87 -18.82 17.49
C ASP A 139 2.27 -19.63 16.31
N GLY A 140 2.08 -19.00 15.15
CA GLY A 140 1.51 -19.61 13.95
C GLY A 140 2.49 -19.74 12.78
N ASP A 141 2.20 -20.70 11.91
CA ASP A 141 2.80 -20.88 10.58
C ASP A 141 2.03 -20.03 9.56
N PHE A 142 1.92 -18.74 9.86
CA PHE A 142 1.03 -17.80 9.17
C PHE A 142 1.36 -17.64 7.68
N LEU A 143 2.62 -17.83 7.27
CA LEU A 143 3.01 -17.78 5.86
C LEU A 143 2.49 -18.98 5.05
N ARG A 144 2.05 -20.05 5.73
CA ARG A 144 1.38 -21.18 5.09
C ARG A 144 -0.15 -21.08 5.15
N HIS A 145 -0.70 -20.08 5.81
CA HIS A 145 -2.13 -19.84 5.79
C HIS A 145 -2.61 -19.46 4.38
N THR A 146 -3.89 -19.68 4.12
CA THR A 146 -4.60 -18.96 3.08
C THR A 146 -4.91 -17.54 3.56
N ALA A 147 -5.23 -16.63 2.64
CA ALA A 147 -5.66 -15.28 3.01
C ALA A 147 -6.89 -15.31 3.93
N ALA A 148 -7.85 -16.21 3.68
CA ALA A 148 -9.02 -16.39 4.54
C ALA A 148 -8.64 -16.84 5.96
N GLN A 149 -7.73 -17.81 6.09
CA GLN A 149 -7.22 -18.25 7.39
C GLN A 149 -6.46 -17.14 8.12
N LEU A 150 -5.74 -16.28 7.40
CA LEU A 150 -5.10 -15.11 8.01
C LEU A 150 -6.15 -14.08 8.48
N ARG A 151 -7.19 -13.82 7.68
CA ARG A 151 -8.31 -12.93 8.08
C ARG A 151 -9.04 -13.47 9.31
N ASP A 152 -9.21 -14.78 9.43
CA ASP A 152 -9.80 -15.41 10.63
C ASP A 152 -8.95 -15.14 11.88
N VAL A 153 -7.62 -15.12 11.77
CA VAL A 153 -6.70 -14.74 12.86
C VAL A 153 -6.92 -13.27 13.24
N LEU A 154 -7.05 -12.37 12.27
CA LEU A 154 -7.29 -10.94 12.56
C LEU A 154 -8.67 -10.72 13.21
N LEU A 155 -9.70 -11.45 12.76
CA LEU A 155 -11.04 -11.45 13.36
C LEU A 155 -11.03 -11.97 14.81
N GLU A 156 -10.21 -12.98 15.12
CA GLU A 156 -10.02 -13.45 16.49
C GLU A 156 -9.42 -12.34 17.36
N GLU A 157 -8.36 -11.70 16.88
CA GLU A 157 -7.68 -10.60 17.59
C GLU A 157 -8.59 -9.38 17.78
N TYR A 158 -9.39 -9.03 16.77
CA TYR A 158 -10.28 -7.88 16.80
C TYR A 158 -11.43 -8.02 17.82
N ARG A 159 -11.76 -9.24 18.25
CA ARG A 159 -12.76 -9.45 19.32
C ARG A 159 -12.28 -8.92 20.66
N GLU A 160 -10.97 -8.84 20.86
CA GLU A 160 -10.41 -8.19 22.03
C GLU A 160 -10.41 -6.68 21.83
N PRO A 161 -10.83 -5.90 22.85
CA PRO A 161 -11.06 -4.48 22.69
C PRO A 161 -9.76 -3.72 22.39
N GLY A 162 -9.85 -2.71 21.52
CA GLY A 162 -8.79 -1.72 21.32
C GLY A 162 -7.83 -2.03 20.17
N LEU A 163 -8.00 -3.13 19.43
CA LEU A 163 -7.22 -3.35 18.21
C LEU A 163 -7.51 -2.25 17.17
N ARG A 164 -6.49 -1.48 16.81
CA ARG A 164 -6.56 -0.40 15.83
C ARG A 164 -5.75 -0.67 14.56
N GLY A 165 -4.75 -1.53 14.66
CA GLY A 165 -3.94 -1.87 13.50
C GLY A 165 -3.15 -3.16 13.63
N VAL A 166 -2.65 -3.60 12.49
CA VAL A 166 -1.84 -4.81 12.36
C VAL A 166 -0.61 -4.50 11.50
N ILE A 167 0.55 -5.00 11.93
CA ILE A 167 1.78 -4.99 11.17
C ILE A 167 2.07 -6.43 10.74
N LEU A 168 2.02 -6.68 9.43
CA LEU A 168 2.33 -7.98 8.83
C LEU A 168 3.82 -8.05 8.50
N VAL A 169 4.60 -8.81 9.29
CA VAL A 169 6.06 -8.94 9.12
C VAL A 169 6.43 -10.13 8.24
N GLY A 170 6.57 -9.91 6.93
CA GLY A 170 6.91 -10.95 5.95
C GLY A 170 5.96 -10.98 4.75
N ALA A 171 6.16 -11.91 3.83
CA ALA A 171 5.35 -12.06 2.63
C ALA A 171 4.10 -12.93 2.89
N PHE A 172 3.16 -12.40 3.68
CA PHE A 172 1.91 -13.07 4.03
C PHE A 172 1.05 -13.41 2.79
N PRO A 173 0.17 -14.42 2.87
CA PRO A 173 -0.82 -14.67 1.82
C PRO A 173 -1.72 -13.44 1.62
N PHE A 174 -2.33 -13.31 0.45
CA PHE A 174 -3.20 -12.18 0.12
C PHE A 174 -4.33 -12.59 -0.82
N ARG A 175 -5.39 -11.77 -0.86
CA ARG A 175 -6.41 -11.83 -1.90
C ARG A 175 -6.04 -10.91 -3.06
N LEU A 176 -6.48 -11.30 -4.24
CA LEU A 176 -6.46 -10.44 -5.40
C LEU A 176 -7.83 -9.76 -5.55
N TRP A 177 -7.80 -8.53 -6.03
CA TRP A 177 -8.97 -7.77 -6.44
C TRP A 177 -8.95 -7.57 -7.95
N GLU A 178 -10.11 -7.64 -8.58
CA GLU A 178 -10.30 -7.37 -10.00
C GLU A 178 -11.23 -6.17 -10.19
N GLN A 179 -10.80 -5.21 -11.00
CA GLN A 179 -11.59 -4.03 -11.37
C GLN A 179 -11.72 -3.87 -12.88
N GLY A 180 -12.81 -3.22 -13.29
CA GLY A 180 -13.05 -2.82 -14.67
C GLY A 180 -13.99 -3.76 -15.44
N PRO A 181 -14.40 -3.37 -16.66
CA PRO A 181 -15.26 -4.19 -17.51
C PRO A 181 -14.56 -5.49 -17.90
N LEU A 182 -15.35 -6.54 -18.20
CA LEU A 182 -14.87 -7.92 -18.43
C LEU A 182 -13.68 -8.03 -19.40
N ASP A 183 -13.59 -7.16 -20.40
CA ASP A 183 -12.57 -7.13 -21.44
C ASP A 183 -11.30 -6.33 -21.08
N GLN A 184 -11.31 -5.59 -19.97
CA GLN A 184 -10.20 -4.74 -19.50
C GLN A 184 -9.91 -4.94 -18.02
N ARG A 185 -10.24 -6.11 -17.48
CA ARG A 185 -10.06 -6.39 -16.07
C ARG A 185 -8.61 -6.28 -15.64
N GLN A 186 -8.42 -5.49 -14.59
CA GLN A 186 -7.14 -5.22 -13.99
C GLN A 186 -7.11 -5.83 -12.61
N THR A 187 -6.02 -6.52 -12.28
CA THR A 187 -5.90 -7.25 -11.03
C THR A 187 -4.79 -6.67 -10.16
N GLY A 188 -5.05 -6.53 -8.87
CA GLY A 188 -4.09 -6.07 -7.88
C GLY A 188 -4.22 -6.84 -6.57
N LEU A 189 -3.30 -6.59 -5.65
CA LEU A 189 -3.49 -7.03 -4.26
C LEU A 189 -4.68 -6.32 -3.65
N ASN A 190 -5.36 -6.98 -2.73
CA ASN A 190 -6.45 -6.40 -1.95
C ASN A 190 -6.07 -6.27 -0.46
N PRO A 191 -5.43 -5.16 -0.02
CA PRO A 191 -5.15 -4.93 1.39
C PRO A 191 -6.42 -4.70 2.21
N LEU A 192 -7.47 -4.11 1.60
CA LEU A 192 -8.75 -3.84 2.25
C LEU A 192 -9.40 -5.12 2.79
N TYR A 193 -9.11 -6.29 2.19
CA TYR A 193 -9.51 -7.61 2.71
C TYR A 193 -9.11 -7.86 4.17
N TYR A 194 -8.01 -7.25 4.63
CA TYR A 194 -7.51 -7.37 6.00
C TYR A 194 -7.85 -6.18 6.89
N GLU A 195 -8.30 -5.06 6.30
CA GLU A 195 -8.64 -3.83 7.03
C GLU A 195 -10.13 -3.76 7.37
N ASP A 196 -10.98 -4.11 6.41
CA ASP A 196 -12.41 -4.33 6.59
C ASP A 196 -12.64 -5.79 6.99
N LEU A 197 -12.92 -6.01 8.28
CA LEU A 197 -13.07 -7.30 8.91
C LEU A 197 -14.53 -7.78 8.90
N ASP A 198 -15.50 -6.86 8.97
CA ASP A 198 -16.92 -7.22 9.01
C ASP A 198 -17.61 -7.27 7.63
N GLY A 199 -16.93 -6.76 6.59
CA GLY A 199 -17.33 -6.84 5.20
C GLY A 199 -17.19 -8.23 4.59
N PHE A 200 -17.77 -8.40 3.40
CA PHE A 200 -17.76 -9.67 2.67
C PHE A 200 -17.27 -9.49 1.23
N TRP A 201 -16.65 -10.55 0.72
CA TRP A 201 -15.95 -10.57 -0.56
C TRP A 201 -16.48 -11.72 -1.39
N LYS A 202 -16.67 -11.49 -2.69
CA LYS A 202 -17.14 -12.50 -3.63
C LYS A 202 -16.35 -12.44 -4.93
N ASP A 203 -16.13 -13.63 -5.45
CA ASP A 203 -15.71 -13.91 -6.82
C ASP A 203 -16.98 -14.28 -7.58
N VAL A 204 -17.61 -13.29 -8.21
CA VAL A 204 -18.95 -13.40 -8.83
C VAL A 204 -18.89 -14.23 -10.10
N ASP A 205 -17.78 -14.21 -10.82
CA ASP A 205 -17.61 -14.90 -12.08
C ASP A 205 -16.88 -16.26 -11.98
N GLY A 206 -16.33 -16.59 -10.81
CA GLY A 206 -15.70 -17.86 -10.50
C GLY A 206 -14.27 -18.00 -11.02
N ASN A 207 -13.56 -16.89 -11.24
CA ASN A 207 -12.20 -16.91 -11.80
C ASN A 207 -11.08 -17.01 -10.73
N GLY A 208 -11.44 -16.99 -9.45
CA GLY A 208 -10.56 -17.08 -8.30
C GLY A 208 -10.07 -15.73 -7.75
N ILE A 209 -10.61 -14.61 -8.24
CA ILE A 209 -10.26 -13.24 -7.86
C ILE A 209 -11.53 -12.55 -7.36
N ASP A 210 -11.43 -11.76 -6.28
CA ASP A 210 -12.60 -11.03 -5.79
C ASP A 210 -12.91 -9.87 -6.75
N ASP A 211 -14.17 -9.75 -7.17
CA ASP A 211 -14.68 -8.68 -8.03
C ASP A 211 -15.93 -8.01 -7.42
N PHE A 212 -16.26 -8.37 -6.18
CA PHE A 212 -17.33 -7.77 -5.40
C PHE A 212 -16.97 -7.66 -3.93
N HIS A 213 -17.23 -6.48 -3.37
CA HIS A 213 -17.10 -6.14 -1.96
C HIS A 213 -18.43 -5.59 -1.46
N GLY A 214 -18.88 -6.08 -0.32
CA GLY A 214 -20.02 -5.53 0.39
C GLY A 214 -19.65 -5.18 1.83
N GLU A 215 -20.08 -3.99 2.24
CA GLU A 215 -19.93 -3.49 3.62
C GLU A 215 -20.59 -4.44 4.63
N GLY A 216 -20.01 -4.52 5.82
CA GLY A 216 -20.64 -5.17 6.95
C GLY A 216 -21.50 -4.19 7.77
N PRO A 217 -21.80 -4.53 9.05
CA PRO A 217 -22.51 -3.65 9.97
C PRO A 217 -21.83 -2.29 10.20
N SER A 218 -20.50 -2.23 10.07
CA SER A 218 -19.70 -1.01 10.14
C SER A 218 -19.32 -0.60 8.72
N GLU A 219 -19.36 0.70 8.41
CA GLU A 219 -18.92 1.19 7.10
C GLU A 219 -17.40 1.41 7.11
N GLY A 220 -16.71 0.78 6.14
CA GLY A 220 -15.28 0.90 5.93
C GLY A 220 -14.39 0.04 6.86
N PRO A 221 -13.07 0.27 6.88
CA PRO A 221 -12.14 -0.58 7.61
C PRO A 221 -12.23 -0.37 9.13
N GLU A 222 -12.14 -1.48 9.86
CA GLU A 222 -12.08 -1.50 11.32
C GLU A 222 -10.68 -1.20 11.84
N LEU A 223 -9.64 -1.51 11.06
CA LEU A 223 -8.24 -1.35 11.45
C LEU A 223 -7.36 -0.97 10.25
N PHE A 224 -6.18 -0.39 10.51
CA PHE A 224 -5.17 -0.22 9.46
C PHE A 224 -4.28 -1.47 9.33
N VAL A 225 -3.81 -1.77 8.12
CA VAL A 225 -2.79 -2.81 7.91
C VAL A 225 -1.54 -2.20 7.30
N ALA A 226 -0.43 -2.29 8.03
CA ALA A 226 0.89 -2.01 7.51
C ALA A 226 1.61 -3.32 7.16
N TRP A 227 2.21 -3.38 5.97
CA TRP A 227 2.83 -4.61 5.49
C TRP A 227 4.33 -4.45 5.22
N LEU A 228 5.13 -5.41 5.70
CA LEU A 228 6.56 -5.55 5.43
C LEU A 228 6.83 -6.79 4.54
N PRO A 229 6.50 -6.76 3.24
CA PRO A 229 6.64 -7.91 2.34
C PRO A 229 8.10 -8.08 1.86
N ALA A 230 9.00 -8.43 2.77
CA ALA A 230 10.42 -8.58 2.46
C ALA A 230 10.68 -9.66 1.39
N PRO A 231 11.65 -9.45 0.47
CA PRO A 231 11.93 -10.42 -0.59
C PRO A 231 12.29 -11.80 -0.03
N ALA A 232 11.62 -12.85 -0.50
CA ALA A 232 11.76 -14.20 0.07
C ALA A 232 13.22 -14.70 0.16
N SER A 233 14.06 -14.38 -0.83
CA SER A 233 15.47 -14.82 -0.91
C SER A 233 16.39 -14.19 0.13
N THR A 234 16.06 -12.99 0.63
CA THR A 234 16.89 -12.21 1.56
C THR A 234 16.06 -11.73 2.77
N ARG A 235 14.94 -12.40 3.04
CA ARG A 235 13.89 -11.94 3.96
C ARG A 235 14.41 -11.57 5.35
N ILE A 236 15.15 -12.45 6.02
CA ILE A 236 15.67 -12.19 7.37
C ILE A 236 16.66 -11.02 7.37
N GLU A 237 17.56 -10.97 6.38
CA GLU A 237 18.53 -9.88 6.23
C GLU A 237 17.82 -8.54 5.98
N ALA A 238 16.86 -8.52 5.04
CA ALA A 238 16.10 -7.33 4.67
C ALA A 238 15.23 -6.80 5.83
N LEU A 239 14.56 -7.69 6.58
CA LEU A 239 13.78 -7.30 7.76
C LEU A 239 14.69 -6.80 8.89
N THR A 240 15.82 -7.45 9.13
CA THR A 240 16.81 -7.00 10.13
C THR A 240 17.34 -5.61 9.78
N ALA A 241 17.72 -5.40 8.52
CA ALA A 241 18.18 -4.10 8.04
C ALA A 241 17.09 -3.02 8.12
N PHE A 242 15.84 -3.38 7.82
CA PHE A 242 14.70 -2.49 7.96
C PHE A 242 14.51 -2.06 9.42
N PHE A 243 14.46 -3.00 10.38
CA PHE A 243 14.28 -2.68 11.79
C PHE A 243 15.46 -1.88 12.37
N ALA A 244 16.70 -2.14 11.96
CA ALA A 244 17.85 -1.33 12.34
C ALA A 244 17.71 0.12 11.85
N LYS A 245 17.30 0.30 10.59
CA LYS A 245 17.01 1.62 10.02
C LYS A 245 15.84 2.33 10.74
N THR A 246 14.83 1.59 11.19
CA THR A 246 13.72 2.12 11.99
C THR A 246 14.15 2.52 13.40
N HIS A 247 15.07 1.77 14.01
CA HIS A 247 15.70 2.15 15.27
C HIS A 247 16.51 3.45 15.14
N ASP A 248 17.28 3.60 14.05
CA ASP A 248 18.02 4.84 13.77
C ASP A 248 17.07 6.03 13.63
N TYR A 249 15.91 5.84 13.00
CA TYR A 249 14.86 6.86 12.92
C TYR A 249 14.27 7.17 14.31
N ALA A 250 13.87 6.16 15.07
CA ALA A 250 13.23 6.33 16.37
C ALA A 250 14.14 7.01 17.42
N THR A 251 15.45 6.72 17.35
CA THR A 251 16.45 7.31 18.25
C THR A 251 17.05 8.64 17.73
N GLY A 252 16.60 9.12 16.57
CA GLY A 252 17.08 10.37 15.98
C GLY A 252 18.50 10.31 15.40
N GLN A 253 19.04 9.10 15.17
CA GLN A 253 20.33 8.89 14.51
C GLN A 253 20.24 9.03 12.99
N LEU A 254 19.05 8.81 12.41
CA LEU A 254 18.81 8.94 10.99
C LEU A 254 18.73 10.42 10.58
N ALA A 255 19.72 10.88 9.81
CA ALA A 255 19.76 12.26 9.32
C ALA A 255 18.91 12.46 8.04
N PHE A 256 18.02 13.45 8.07
CA PHE A 256 17.22 13.90 6.93
C PHE A 256 16.86 15.38 7.07
N ARG A 257 16.26 15.96 6.03
CA ARG A 257 15.81 17.36 5.99
C ARG A 257 14.30 17.41 6.21
N LYS A 258 13.85 18.27 7.12
CA LYS A 258 12.44 18.65 7.30
C LYS A 258 11.93 19.45 6.10
N ARG A 259 11.74 18.76 4.98
CA ARG A 259 11.39 19.28 3.66
C ARG A 259 10.55 18.26 2.91
N GLY A 260 9.67 18.75 2.06
CA GLY A 260 8.92 17.95 1.10
C GLY A 260 9.59 17.88 -0.27
N LEU A 261 9.35 16.80 -0.99
CA LEU A 261 9.60 16.68 -2.44
C LEU A 261 8.29 16.33 -3.15
N LEU A 262 7.95 17.07 -4.21
CA LEU A 262 6.93 16.67 -5.17
C LEU A 262 7.59 16.47 -6.53
N ALA A 263 7.57 15.24 -7.02
CA ALA A 263 8.08 14.86 -8.33
C ALA A 263 6.96 14.25 -9.18
N ALA A 264 6.86 14.66 -10.44
CA ALA A 264 5.84 14.14 -11.34
C ALA A 264 6.28 14.19 -12.79
N THR A 265 5.87 13.20 -13.57
CA THR A 265 6.06 13.23 -15.04
C THR A 265 5.09 14.20 -15.68
N ALA A 266 5.28 14.47 -16.98
CA ALA A 266 4.39 15.36 -17.74
C ALA A 266 2.98 14.77 -17.94
N ALA A 267 2.79 13.47 -17.70
CA ALA A 267 1.50 12.78 -17.84
C ALA A 267 0.59 12.94 -16.61
N ALA A 268 1.16 13.31 -15.45
CA ALA A 268 0.40 13.42 -14.21
C ALA A 268 -0.69 14.52 -14.30
N PRO A 269 -1.94 14.24 -13.90
CA PRO A 269 -3.02 15.21 -13.95
C PRO A 269 -2.73 16.44 -13.08
N THR A 270 -2.88 17.64 -13.63
CA THR A 270 -2.56 18.90 -12.93
C THR A 270 -3.34 19.07 -11.63
N SER A 271 -4.63 18.70 -11.59
CA SER A 271 -5.46 18.80 -10.39
C SER A 271 -4.91 17.95 -9.23
N VAL A 272 -4.51 16.71 -9.52
CA VAL A 272 -3.90 15.81 -8.52
C VAL A 272 -2.58 16.39 -8.01
N LEU A 273 -1.76 16.95 -8.89
CA LEU A 273 -0.50 17.58 -8.49
C LEU A 273 -0.70 18.84 -7.65
N ASP A 274 -1.73 19.63 -7.94
CA ASP A 274 -2.04 20.83 -7.17
C ASP A 274 -2.52 20.49 -5.76
N ASP A 275 -3.31 19.41 -5.59
CA ASP A 275 -3.73 18.91 -4.27
C ASP A 275 -2.52 18.46 -3.43
N TYR A 276 -1.64 17.62 -4.00
CA TYR A 276 -0.41 17.22 -3.30
C TYR A 276 0.51 18.41 -3.00
N ARG A 277 0.63 19.36 -3.93
CA ARG A 277 1.40 20.59 -3.70
C ARG A 277 0.81 21.40 -2.55
N ALA A 278 -0.51 21.54 -2.48
CA ALA A 278 -1.17 22.26 -1.41
C ALA A 278 -0.92 21.61 -0.04
N ALA A 279 -1.11 20.29 0.06
CA ALA A 279 -0.85 19.54 1.30
C ALA A 279 0.62 19.64 1.74
N LEU A 280 1.57 19.43 0.82
CA LEU A 280 3.01 19.57 1.13
C LEU A 280 3.39 21.02 1.47
N THR A 281 2.76 22.02 0.85
CA THR A 281 3.00 23.44 1.17
C THR A 281 2.46 23.78 2.56
N ALA A 282 1.32 23.19 2.97
CA ALA A 282 0.81 23.37 4.32
C ALA A 282 1.77 22.79 5.38
N LEU A 283 2.41 21.65 5.08
CA LEU A 283 3.39 21.01 5.96
C LEU A 283 4.73 21.74 6.01
N TYR A 284 5.26 22.13 4.84
CA TYR A 284 6.66 22.56 4.69
C TYR A 284 6.83 24.03 4.32
N GLY A 285 5.77 24.75 3.96
CA GLY A 285 5.85 26.13 3.49
C GLY A 285 6.79 26.26 2.28
N SER A 286 7.80 27.12 2.40
CA SER A 286 8.83 27.32 1.36
C SER A 286 9.88 26.20 1.30
N SER A 287 9.82 25.22 2.20
CA SER A 287 10.72 24.06 2.26
C SER A 287 10.22 22.88 1.40
N LEU A 288 9.73 23.18 0.20
CA LEU A 288 9.22 22.22 -0.76
C LEU A 288 10.04 22.27 -2.05
N ASP A 289 10.62 21.15 -2.45
CA ASP A 289 11.29 20.98 -3.74
C ASP A 289 10.27 20.46 -4.77
N LEU A 290 10.18 21.14 -5.91
CA LEU A 290 9.27 20.76 -7.01
C LEU A 290 10.08 20.29 -8.22
N LEU A 291 9.90 19.03 -8.60
CA LEU A 291 10.40 18.46 -9.85
C LEU A 291 9.23 18.24 -10.81
N THR A 292 8.45 19.28 -11.11
CA THR A 292 7.25 19.16 -11.96
C THR A 292 7.13 20.26 -13.02
N ALA A 293 7.97 21.30 -12.98
CA ALA A 293 7.61 22.60 -13.56
C ALA A 293 8.03 22.84 -15.02
N THR A 294 9.11 22.24 -15.53
CA THR A 294 9.66 22.62 -16.85
C THR A 294 10.55 21.59 -17.56
N SER A 295 10.93 20.50 -16.89
CA SER A 295 11.71 19.41 -17.46
C SER A 295 11.06 18.13 -16.98
N ALA A 296 10.77 17.18 -17.88
CA ALA A 296 10.35 15.85 -17.47
C ALA A 296 11.27 15.37 -16.32
N VAL A 297 10.67 14.89 -15.23
CA VAL A 297 11.44 14.19 -14.19
C VAL A 297 12.21 13.10 -14.90
N THR A 298 13.53 13.09 -14.82
CA THR A 298 14.35 12.01 -15.35
C THR A 298 14.77 11.13 -14.19
N LEU A 299 15.24 9.91 -14.47
CA LEU A 299 15.82 9.06 -13.44
C LEU A 299 16.92 9.79 -12.65
N THR A 300 17.81 10.49 -13.36
CA THR A 300 18.91 11.23 -12.76
C THR A 300 18.40 12.36 -11.86
N THR A 301 17.49 13.21 -12.34
CA THR A 301 17.02 14.34 -11.53
C THR A 301 16.22 13.88 -10.31
N TYR A 302 15.50 12.77 -10.43
CA TYR A 302 14.82 12.16 -9.29
C TYR A 302 15.79 11.58 -8.27
N GLN A 303 16.81 10.83 -8.71
CA GLN A 303 17.84 10.27 -7.83
C GLN A 303 18.66 11.36 -7.12
N GLU A 304 19.09 12.40 -7.85
CA GLU A 304 19.75 13.58 -7.29
C GLU A 304 18.84 14.33 -6.29
N GLY A 305 17.54 14.37 -6.60
CA GLY A 305 16.52 14.84 -5.67
C GLY A 305 16.57 14.06 -4.37
N LEU A 306 16.31 12.75 -4.42
CA LEU A 306 16.23 11.88 -3.25
C LEU A 306 17.53 11.81 -2.43
N ALA A 307 18.69 12.01 -3.05
CA ALA A 307 19.97 12.11 -2.34
C ALA A 307 19.99 13.23 -1.27
N LYS A 308 19.08 14.20 -1.36
CA LYS A 308 18.93 15.26 -0.36
C LYS A 308 18.27 14.81 0.95
N ARG A 309 17.71 13.59 1.00
CA ARG A 309 17.07 12.98 2.19
C ARG A 309 15.91 13.82 2.75
N TYR A 310 14.69 13.56 2.31
CA TYR A 310 13.50 14.32 2.71
C TYR A 310 12.77 13.70 3.89
N GLU A 311 11.85 14.46 4.45
CA GLU A 311 10.88 13.95 5.41
C GLU A 311 9.68 13.33 4.71
N SER A 312 9.17 13.97 3.65
CA SER A 312 8.17 13.36 2.75
C SER A 312 8.54 13.55 1.30
N ALA A 313 8.28 12.53 0.48
CA ALA A 313 8.31 12.65 -0.98
C ALA A 313 7.03 12.08 -1.60
N VAL A 314 6.50 12.78 -2.59
CA VAL A 314 5.43 12.31 -3.46
C VAL A 314 6.01 12.14 -4.86
N LEU A 315 5.83 10.95 -5.44
CA LEU A 315 6.15 10.66 -6.83
C LEU A 315 4.85 10.29 -7.58
N HIS A 316 4.53 11.05 -8.63
CA HIS A 316 3.53 10.65 -9.62
C HIS A 316 4.24 10.25 -10.91
N PRO A 317 4.55 8.95 -11.12
CA PRO A 317 5.15 8.49 -12.35
C PRO A 317 4.14 8.55 -13.51
N ASP A 318 4.60 8.27 -14.73
CA ASP A 318 3.70 7.90 -15.82
C ASP A 318 3.17 6.47 -15.59
N ASP A 319 1.91 6.22 -15.93
CA ASP A 319 1.24 4.96 -15.65
C ASP A 319 1.62 3.93 -16.75
N ASP A 320 2.59 3.06 -16.44
CA ASP A 320 2.88 1.86 -17.25
C ASP A 320 2.30 0.61 -16.59
N THR A 321 1.82 -0.32 -17.40
CA THR A 321 1.40 -1.69 -17.04
C THR A 321 2.46 -2.47 -16.25
N LEU A 322 3.73 -2.05 -16.27
CA LEU A 322 4.84 -2.61 -15.49
C LEU A 322 5.22 -1.77 -14.26
N ALA A 323 4.36 -0.86 -13.80
CA ALA A 323 4.63 0.05 -12.68
C ALA A 323 5.02 -0.64 -11.36
N TYR A 324 4.73 -1.94 -11.23
CA TYR A 324 5.21 -2.77 -10.12
C TYR A 324 6.71 -3.08 -10.16
N LEU A 325 7.34 -3.13 -11.35
CA LEU A 325 8.78 -3.38 -11.53
C LEU A 325 9.59 -2.11 -11.84
N ARG A 326 8.95 -1.11 -12.44
CA ARG A 326 9.60 0.13 -12.87
C ARG A 326 8.64 1.30 -12.90
N HIS A 327 9.08 2.50 -12.55
CA HIS A 327 8.33 3.71 -12.91
C HIS A 327 8.85 4.29 -14.21
N ASP A 328 7.97 4.57 -15.15
CA ASP A 328 8.32 5.35 -16.34
C ASP A 328 8.41 6.83 -15.94
N LEU A 329 9.60 7.40 -16.15
CA LEU A 329 9.91 8.81 -15.92
C LEU A 329 10.01 9.56 -17.26
N GLY A 330 9.41 9.04 -18.33
CA GLY A 330 9.33 9.64 -19.66
C GLY A 330 10.57 9.40 -20.53
N ASP A 331 11.78 9.69 -20.03
CA ASP A 331 13.03 9.45 -20.77
C ASP A 331 13.76 8.16 -20.36
N SER A 332 13.37 7.59 -19.23
CA SER A 332 14.05 6.48 -18.56
C SER A 332 13.10 5.78 -17.60
N ASN A 333 13.47 4.55 -17.23
CA ASN A 333 12.71 3.73 -16.30
C ASN A 333 13.45 3.64 -14.96
N LEU A 334 12.76 3.99 -13.87
CA LEU A 334 13.22 3.78 -12.50
C LEU A 334 12.85 2.36 -12.06
N TYR A 335 13.80 1.44 -12.19
CA TYR A 335 13.60 0.06 -11.78
C TYR A 335 13.73 -0.12 -10.27
N ALA A 336 12.98 -1.08 -9.73
CA ALA A 336 13.08 -1.56 -8.35
C ALA A 336 14.54 -1.87 -7.92
N THR A 337 15.36 -2.41 -8.83
CA THR A 337 16.79 -2.67 -8.60
C THR A 337 17.61 -1.40 -8.34
N ALA A 338 17.37 -0.32 -9.08
CA ALA A 338 18.07 0.94 -8.91
C ALA A 338 17.68 1.65 -7.61
N LEU A 339 16.42 1.48 -7.17
CA LEU A 339 15.93 2.00 -5.90
C LEU A 339 16.58 1.32 -4.69
N ARG A 340 16.90 0.02 -4.80
CA ARG A 340 17.56 -0.69 -3.71
C ARG A 340 18.95 -0.16 -3.38
N SER A 341 19.63 0.46 -4.33
CA SER A 341 20.95 1.07 -4.16
C SER A 341 20.91 2.59 -4.01
N LEU A 342 19.73 3.16 -3.74
CA LEU A 342 19.58 4.60 -3.58
C LEU A 342 20.24 5.07 -2.28
N ASP A 343 21.23 5.96 -2.38
CA ASP A 343 21.75 6.70 -1.22
C ASP A 343 20.90 7.96 -1.03
N GLY A 344 19.93 7.89 -0.11
CA GLY A 344 18.97 8.97 0.10
C GLY A 344 17.57 8.46 0.41
N GLY A 345 16.56 9.21 -0.02
CA GLY A 345 15.15 8.84 0.10
C GLY A 345 14.32 9.85 0.87
N SER A 346 13.19 9.40 1.38
CA SER A 346 12.28 10.16 2.24
C SER A 346 11.77 9.28 3.37
N ILE A 347 11.54 9.83 4.56
CA ILE A 347 10.98 9.09 5.69
C ILE A 347 9.61 8.48 5.33
N VAL A 348 8.70 9.29 4.77
CA VAL A 348 7.45 8.83 4.16
C VAL A 348 7.52 9.04 2.64
N THR A 349 7.26 7.99 1.87
CA THR A 349 7.18 8.04 0.41
C THR A 349 5.76 7.75 -0.05
N ILE A 350 5.21 8.59 -0.92
CA ILE A 350 3.88 8.38 -1.52
C ILE A 350 4.08 8.18 -3.01
N LEU A 351 3.69 7.01 -3.49
CA LEU A 351 3.68 6.65 -4.90
C LEU A 351 2.26 6.84 -5.41
N ALA A 352 2.00 8.02 -5.97
CA ALA A 352 0.65 8.46 -6.33
C ALA A 352 0.10 7.78 -7.60
N GLY A 353 0.98 7.26 -8.47
CA GLY A 353 0.59 6.53 -9.69
C GLY A 353 0.10 5.11 -9.40
N GLY A 354 -0.45 4.47 -10.44
CA GLY A 354 -0.96 3.10 -10.35
C GLY A 354 0.13 2.03 -10.21
N LEU A 355 -0.25 0.86 -9.69
CA LEU A 355 0.52 -0.40 -9.62
C LEU A 355 1.86 -0.36 -8.86
N ALA A 356 2.27 0.77 -8.31
CA ALA A 356 3.53 0.94 -7.61
C ALA A 356 3.74 -0.03 -6.42
N GLY A 357 2.63 -0.42 -5.77
CA GLY A 357 2.56 -1.35 -4.66
C GLY A 357 2.17 -2.78 -5.07
N GLY A 358 1.87 -3.03 -6.35
CA GLY A 358 1.36 -4.32 -6.80
C GLY A 358 2.39 -5.45 -6.69
N LEU A 359 2.13 -6.48 -5.89
CA LEU A 359 2.93 -7.71 -5.91
C LEU A 359 2.38 -8.62 -7.02
N HIS A 360 3.16 -8.83 -8.08
CA HIS A 360 2.81 -9.85 -9.07
C HIS A 360 3.07 -11.26 -8.49
N LYS A 361 2.28 -12.26 -8.88
CA LYS A 361 2.35 -13.67 -8.39
C LYS A 361 3.77 -14.28 -8.42
N THR A 362 4.65 -13.73 -9.25
CA THR A 362 6.01 -14.25 -9.50
C THR A 362 7.12 -13.34 -8.97
N THR A 363 6.80 -12.13 -8.50
CA THR A 363 7.81 -11.15 -8.09
C THR A 363 7.67 -10.84 -6.61
N THR A 364 8.73 -11.08 -5.85
CA THR A 364 8.81 -10.76 -4.42
C THR A 364 9.36 -9.36 -4.16
N THR A 365 9.51 -8.53 -5.18
CA THR A 365 10.01 -7.16 -5.06
C THR A 365 9.22 -6.24 -5.96
N THR A 366 8.60 -5.22 -5.35
CA THR A 366 7.93 -4.11 -6.04
C THR A 366 8.78 -2.85 -5.97
N VAL A 367 8.41 -1.83 -6.73
CA VAL A 367 8.99 -0.49 -6.57
C VAL A 367 8.78 0.01 -5.13
N ALA A 368 7.57 -0.09 -4.59
CA ALA A 368 7.27 0.33 -3.21
C ALA A 368 8.13 -0.42 -2.16
N ALA A 369 8.20 -1.75 -2.24
CA ALA A 369 9.02 -2.55 -1.33
C ALA A 369 10.53 -2.24 -1.45
N SER A 370 10.99 -1.78 -2.63
CA SER A 370 12.41 -1.44 -2.84
C SER A 370 12.85 -0.18 -2.09
N TYR A 371 11.92 0.76 -1.83
CA TYR A 371 12.22 1.88 -0.92
C TYR A 371 12.44 1.41 0.52
N LEU A 372 11.72 0.38 0.95
CA LEU A 372 11.81 -0.13 2.32
C LEU A 372 13.04 -1.00 2.54
N PHE A 373 13.30 -1.94 1.64
CA PHE A 373 14.33 -2.97 1.82
C PHE A 373 15.64 -2.67 1.05
N GLY A 374 15.77 -1.46 0.52
CA GLY A 374 17.01 -0.93 -0.05
C GLY A 374 17.85 -0.15 0.95
N THR A 375 18.86 0.56 0.43
CA THR A 375 19.69 1.53 1.19
C THR A 375 18.98 2.86 1.45
N SER A 376 17.78 3.05 0.92
CA SER A 376 16.97 4.25 1.15
C SER A 376 16.62 4.42 2.64
N ILE A 377 16.52 5.67 3.10
CA ILE A 377 16.14 6.04 4.47
C ILE A 377 14.64 5.83 4.77
N THR A 378 13.86 5.37 3.79
CA THR A 378 12.41 5.26 3.88
C THR A 378 11.95 4.31 4.97
N GLN A 379 11.02 4.82 5.79
CA GLN A 379 10.36 4.09 6.87
C GLN A 379 9.01 3.53 6.41
N ALA A 380 8.28 4.29 5.60
CA ALA A 380 6.97 3.89 5.11
C ALA A 380 6.70 4.34 3.67
N VAL A 381 5.88 3.56 2.97
CA VAL A 381 5.43 3.82 1.60
C VAL A 381 3.93 3.65 1.50
N LEU A 382 3.25 4.62 0.87
CA LEU A 382 1.87 4.50 0.43
C LEU A 382 1.86 4.32 -1.09
N ALA A 383 1.07 3.37 -1.58
CA ALA A 383 1.04 3.06 -3.01
C ALA A 383 -0.29 2.47 -3.44
N SER A 384 -0.55 2.46 -4.75
CA SER A 384 -1.64 1.69 -5.33
C SER A 384 -1.13 0.32 -5.82
N THR A 385 -1.90 -0.73 -5.56
CA THR A 385 -1.70 -2.10 -6.05
C THR A 385 -2.49 -2.36 -7.33
N LEU A 386 -3.34 -1.41 -7.73
CA LEU A 386 -4.16 -1.40 -8.92
C LEU A 386 -3.63 -0.33 -9.89
N PRO A 387 -3.92 -0.41 -11.20
CA PRO A 387 -3.51 0.61 -12.19
C PRO A 387 -4.31 1.92 -12.10
N THR A 388 -5.02 2.11 -11.00
CA THR A 388 -5.62 3.38 -10.61
C THR A 388 -4.67 4.13 -9.68
N PRO A 389 -4.62 5.48 -9.73
CA PRO A 389 -3.88 6.28 -8.78
C PRO A 389 -4.19 5.94 -7.31
N LEU A 390 -3.22 6.17 -6.42
CA LEU A 390 -3.41 6.01 -4.98
C LEU A 390 -4.55 6.93 -4.51
N VAL A 391 -5.52 6.32 -3.83
CA VAL A 391 -6.62 7.01 -3.19
C VAL A 391 -6.23 7.40 -1.76
N GLY A 392 -6.65 8.57 -1.28
CA GLY A 392 -6.42 8.99 0.11
C GLY A 392 -5.03 9.55 0.42
N GLY A 393 -4.05 9.48 -0.49
CA GLY A 393 -2.67 9.90 -0.20
C GLY A 393 -2.50 11.37 0.20
N VAL A 394 -3.33 12.28 -0.33
CA VAL A 394 -3.34 13.70 0.07
C VAL A 394 -3.85 13.85 1.51
N GLN A 395 -4.92 13.15 1.83
CA GLN A 395 -5.58 13.21 3.14
C GLN A 395 -4.70 12.61 4.23
N VAL A 396 -3.97 11.54 3.94
CA VAL A 396 -2.98 11.00 4.87
C VAL A 396 -1.87 12.03 5.16
N LEU A 397 -1.43 12.82 4.17
CA LEU A 397 -0.48 13.92 4.42
C LEU A 397 -1.09 15.04 5.28
N GLU A 398 -2.34 15.40 5.01
CA GLU A 398 -3.07 16.39 5.81
C GLU A 398 -3.19 15.94 7.28
N GLU A 399 -3.52 14.66 7.50
CA GLU A 399 -3.69 14.09 8.83
C GLU A 399 -2.34 13.91 9.57
N LEU A 400 -1.27 13.49 8.89
CA LEU A 400 0.09 13.58 9.45
C LEU A 400 0.45 15.03 9.85
N GLY A 401 -0.13 16.00 9.14
CA GLY A 401 -0.10 17.43 9.45
C GLY A 401 -0.84 17.86 10.72
N THR A 402 -1.54 16.96 11.42
CA THR A 402 -2.15 17.20 12.74
C THR A 402 -1.25 16.71 13.89
N GLY A 403 -0.41 15.71 13.63
CA GLY A 403 0.63 15.22 14.53
C GLY A 403 0.46 13.75 14.92
N THR A 404 -0.49 13.08 14.28
CA THR A 404 -0.71 11.64 14.36
C THR A 404 0.44 10.88 13.72
N TYR A 405 0.57 9.61 14.10
CA TYR A 405 1.46 8.68 13.40
C TYR A 405 0.75 8.08 12.18
N LEU A 406 1.53 7.57 11.23
CA LEU A 406 1.04 7.20 9.90
C LEU A 406 -0.08 6.16 9.89
N GLY A 407 -0.03 5.13 10.73
CA GLY A 407 -1.10 4.14 10.86
C GLY A 407 -2.44 4.74 11.30
N GLN A 408 -2.40 5.66 12.28
CA GLN A 408 -3.58 6.40 12.70
C GLN A 408 -4.09 7.32 11.58
N ALA A 409 -3.20 8.08 10.94
CA ALA A 409 -3.56 8.95 9.82
C ALA A 409 -4.19 8.17 8.65
N TRP A 410 -3.68 6.97 8.39
CA TRP A 410 -4.25 6.03 7.42
C TRP A 410 -5.65 5.59 7.83
N GLN A 411 -5.81 5.08 9.06
CA GLN A 411 -7.11 4.62 9.54
C GLN A 411 -8.16 5.74 9.52
N GLU A 412 -7.84 6.91 10.06
CA GLU A 412 -8.73 8.07 10.07
C GLU A 412 -9.12 8.49 8.66
N THR A 413 -8.14 8.56 7.75
CA THR A 413 -8.41 8.83 6.33
C THR A 413 -9.38 7.81 5.78
N PHE A 414 -9.10 6.51 5.85
CA PHE A 414 -9.93 5.51 5.17
C PHE A 414 -11.29 5.27 5.84
N SER A 415 -11.39 5.35 7.18
CA SER A 415 -12.68 5.29 7.89
C SER A 415 -13.56 6.50 7.59
N ASP A 416 -13.01 7.70 7.49
CA ASP A 416 -13.79 8.89 7.10
C ASP A 416 -14.06 8.94 5.59
N PHE A 417 -13.11 8.49 4.77
CA PHE A 417 -13.21 8.48 3.32
C PHE A 417 -14.22 7.45 2.83
N LEU A 418 -14.39 6.32 3.51
CA LEU A 418 -15.39 5.30 3.13
C LEU A 418 -16.84 5.68 3.41
N ARG A 419 -17.07 6.73 4.21
CA ARG A 419 -18.39 7.34 4.35
C ARG A 419 -18.80 7.95 3.02
N GLN A 420 -19.87 7.40 2.43
CA GLN A 420 -20.33 7.72 1.08
C GLN A 420 -20.48 9.23 0.83
N ASP A 421 -20.99 9.98 1.81
CA ASP A 421 -21.18 11.43 1.71
C ASP A 421 -19.87 12.21 1.48
N ASN A 422 -18.74 11.73 1.99
CA ASN A 422 -17.45 12.38 1.80
C ASN A 422 -16.90 12.13 0.39
N LEU A 423 -17.09 10.91 -0.14
CA LEU A 423 -16.71 10.56 -1.50
C LEU A 423 -17.48 11.35 -2.53
N LEU A 424 -18.81 11.37 -2.39
CA LEU A 424 -19.68 12.06 -3.34
C LEU A 424 -19.40 13.57 -3.34
N ARG A 425 -19.08 14.15 -2.17
CA ARG A 425 -18.68 15.57 -2.06
C ARG A 425 -17.36 15.87 -2.76
N ARG A 426 -16.40 14.94 -2.75
CA ARG A 426 -15.04 15.19 -3.24
C ARG A 426 -14.84 14.77 -4.69
N TYR A 427 -15.38 13.62 -5.09
CA TYR A 427 -15.19 13.02 -6.41
C TYR A 427 -16.44 13.04 -7.27
N GLY A 428 -17.58 13.48 -6.73
CA GLY A 428 -18.85 13.53 -7.43
C GLY A 428 -19.64 12.22 -7.35
N ALA A 429 -20.85 12.25 -7.92
CA ALA A 429 -21.80 11.15 -7.83
C ALA A 429 -21.34 9.85 -8.53
N ASP A 430 -20.40 9.96 -9.46
CA ASP A 430 -19.93 8.85 -10.31
C ASP A 430 -18.75 8.09 -9.69
N PHE A 431 -18.29 8.47 -8.49
CA PHE A 431 -17.18 7.78 -7.84
C PHE A 431 -17.62 6.42 -7.27
N ASP A 432 -17.11 5.35 -7.87
CA ASP A 432 -17.37 3.98 -7.41
C ASP A 432 -16.40 3.57 -6.30
N ARG A 433 -16.82 3.72 -5.04
CA ARG A 433 -15.99 3.35 -3.89
C ARG A 433 -15.57 1.88 -3.89
N THR A 434 -16.40 0.99 -4.42
CA THR A 434 -16.17 -0.45 -4.38
C THR A 434 -15.02 -0.84 -5.30
N THR A 435 -14.76 -0.04 -6.32
CA THR A 435 -13.71 -0.31 -7.31
C THR A 435 -12.34 0.23 -6.88
N TRP A 436 -12.28 1.41 -6.28
CA TRP A 436 -11.01 2.16 -6.15
C TRP A 436 -10.24 1.91 -4.85
N LEU A 437 -10.94 1.57 -3.78
CA LEU A 437 -10.35 1.43 -2.45
C LEU A 437 -9.56 0.16 -2.19
N PRO A 438 -9.95 -1.01 -2.72
CA PRO A 438 -9.19 -2.25 -2.57
C PRO A 438 -7.73 -2.18 -3.04
N GLY A 439 -7.38 -1.15 -3.82
CA GLY A 439 -6.03 -0.97 -4.35
C GLY A 439 -5.06 -0.21 -3.46
N SER A 440 -5.48 0.44 -2.37
CA SER A 440 -4.57 1.27 -1.58
C SER A 440 -3.82 0.44 -0.54
N ILE A 441 -2.49 0.58 -0.48
CA ILE A 441 -1.64 -0.17 0.47
C ILE A 441 -0.72 0.74 1.29
N LEU A 442 -0.62 0.44 2.59
CA LEU A 442 0.39 0.96 3.50
C LEU A 442 1.49 -0.09 3.71
N LEU A 443 2.73 0.27 3.36
CA LEU A 443 3.92 -0.55 3.59
C LEU A 443 4.87 0.13 4.57
N GLY A 444 5.59 -0.64 5.40
CA GLY A 444 6.63 -0.10 6.28
C GLY A 444 6.21 0.06 7.75
N ASP A 445 6.83 1.03 8.43
CA ASP A 445 6.57 1.36 9.84
C ASP A 445 5.36 2.30 9.96
N PRO A 446 4.20 1.84 10.47
CA PRO A 446 3.04 2.71 10.66
C PRO A 446 3.28 3.75 11.76
N PHE A 447 4.24 3.58 12.66
CA PHE A 447 4.54 4.56 13.71
C PHE A 447 5.46 5.69 13.24
N THR A 448 5.60 5.87 11.94
CA THR A 448 6.31 7.01 11.35
C THR A 448 5.51 8.29 11.57
N THR A 449 6.19 9.38 11.96
CA THR A 449 5.63 10.73 12.12
C THR A 449 6.44 11.77 11.37
N LEU A 450 5.84 12.92 11.09
CA LEU A 450 6.58 14.09 10.62
C LEU A 450 7.10 14.88 11.84
N GLN A 451 8.40 15.16 11.87
CA GLN A 451 9.07 15.92 12.93
C GLN A 451 8.81 17.43 12.77
N ARG A 452 8.02 17.99 13.68
CA ARG A 452 7.81 19.45 13.76
C ARG A 452 8.99 20.18 14.38
#